data_AF-A0A519E0U4-F1
#
_entry.id   AF-A0A519E0U4-F1
#
_cell.length_a   1.000
_cell.length_b   1.000
_cell.length_c   1.000
_cell.angle_alpha   90.00
_cell.angle_beta   90.00
_cell.angle_gamma   90.00
#
_symmetry.space_group_name_H-M   'P 1'
#
loop_
_entity.id
_entity.type
_entity.pdbx_description
1 polymer ?
#
loop_
_entity_poly.entity_id
_entity_poly.type
_entity_poly.pdbx_seq_one_letter_code
_entity_poly.pdbx_strand_id
1 'polypeptide(L)'
;ALVTEGIATVWNLYDMASTGVDVAKAGYSAYKELGALDDIVKEFKGVGSELERLGQQAKSDPQKAIADFMAGVSKLNPCMRARRCSLVPKGKANGLSGEGCCPGQTGHHLIPDSAVKEAGCTGYDYEKAPTVCAEGTGNSHGGSHQRLHDVLERRMNKYIRDNRSTALSYAEYRKHAMMAFYETFPESRCSRQCLQAQLDSHYKCSGKTLKAASGKGATPKVEE
;
A
#
# COMPACT_ATOMS: atom_id res chain seq x y z
N ALA A 1 -2.04 -25.95 -6.19
CA ALA A 1 -1.96 -26.28 -4.75
C ALA A 1 -0.60 -25.92 -4.13
N LEU A 2 0.52 -25.96 -4.88
CA LEU A 2 1.86 -25.64 -4.34
C LEU A 2 2.13 -24.14 -4.08
N VAL A 3 1.49 -23.24 -4.83
CA VAL A 3 1.72 -21.78 -4.71
C VAL A 3 1.20 -21.20 -3.39
N THR A 4 0.15 -21.79 -2.80
CA THR A 4 -0.44 -21.31 -1.56
C THR A 4 0.42 -21.63 -0.33
N GLU A 5 1.15 -22.75 -0.34
CA GLU A 5 1.98 -23.17 0.79
C GLU A 5 3.29 -22.37 0.84
N GLY A 6 3.99 -22.19 -0.28
CA GLY A 6 5.22 -21.39 -0.32
C GLY A 6 5.00 -19.91 0.03
N ILE A 7 3.87 -19.33 -0.42
CA ILE A 7 3.50 -17.96 -0.06
C ILE A 7 3.18 -17.86 1.44
N ALA A 8 2.43 -18.82 2.00
CA ALA A 8 2.15 -18.86 3.42
C ALA A 8 3.44 -18.95 4.27
N THR A 9 4.44 -19.73 3.83
CA THR A 9 5.74 -19.82 4.52
C THR A 9 6.47 -18.48 4.56
N VAL A 10 6.47 -17.69 3.48
CA VAL A 10 7.09 -16.36 3.47
C VAL A 10 6.41 -15.40 4.47
N TRP A 11 5.08 -15.43 4.52
CA TRP A 11 4.31 -14.61 5.47
C TRP A 11 4.50 -15.06 6.92
N ASN A 12 4.57 -16.37 7.17
CA ASN A 12 4.86 -16.93 8.50
C ASN A 12 6.31 -16.63 8.95
N LEU A 13 7.26 -16.61 8.03
CA LEU A 13 8.67 -16.26 8.31
C LEU A 13 8.83 -14.78 8.64
N TYR A 14 8.05 -13.90 8.01
CA TYR A 14 8.01 -12.48 8.37
C TYR A 14 7.45 -12.29 9.80
N ASP A 15 6.39 -13.03 10.16
CA ASP A 15 5.84 -12.99 11.51
C ASP A 15 6.85 -13.43 12.56
N MET A 16 7.64 -14.48 12.27
CA MET A 16 8.71 -14.94 13.15
C MET A 16 9.86 -13.93 13.28
N ALA A 17 10.08 -13.09 12.26
CA ALA A 17 11.15 -12.09 12.26
C ALA A 17 10.76 -10.79 13.01
N SER A 18 9.46 -10.52 13.18
CA SER A 18 8.96 -9.42 14.01
C SER A 18 9.25 -9.60 15.50
N THR A 19 9.57 -10.83 15.93
CA THR A 19 9.89 -11.20 17.32
C THR A 19 11.39 -11.25 17.65
N GLY A 20 12.28 -10.96 16.70
CA GLY A 20 13.70 -10.72 16.96
C GLY A 20 14.66 -11.70 16.29
N VAL A 21 15.59 -11.09 15.53
CA VAL A 21 16.84 -11.64 14.94
C VAL A 21 16.66 -12.61 13.75
N ASP A 22 17.46 -12.35 12.70
CA ASP A 22 17.70 -13.15 11.49
C ASP A 22 16.73 -13.04 10.29
N VAL A 23 16.19 -11.83 10.05
CA VAL A 23 15.53 -11.43 8.78
C VAL A 23 16.37 -11.75 7.53
N ALA A 24 17.70 -11.54 7.59
CA ALA A 24 18.60 -11.76 6.44
C ALA A 24 18.77 -13.25 6.09
N LYS A 25 18.81 -14.13 7.10
CA LYS A 25 18.86 -15.59 6.87
C LYS A 25 17.50 -16.12 6.44
N ALA A 26 16.41 -15.57 6.99
CA ALA A 26 15.05 -15.92 6.58
C ALA A 26 14.75 -15.52 5.14
N GLY A 27 15.16 -14.32 4.70
CA GLY A 27 15.04 -13.89 3.30
C GLY A 27 15.87 -14.74 2.34
N TYR A 28 17.11 -15.10 2.73
CA TYR A 28 17.98 -15.98 1.95
C TYR A 28 17.50 -17.44 1.94
N SER A 29 16.95 -17.94 3.05
CA SER A 29 16.35 -19.27 3.17
C SER A 29 15.06 -19.37 2.39
N ALA A 30 14.20 -18.36 2.45
CA ALA A 30 13.01 -18.25 1.61
C ALA A 30 13.42 -18.25 0.13
N TYR A 31 14.42 -17.46 -0.27
CA TYR A 31 14.97 -17.48 -1.63
C TYR A 31 15.48 -18.87 -2.06
N LYS A 32 16.12 -19.61 -1.13
CA LYS A 32 16.70 -20.93 -1.40
C LYS A 32 15.67 -22.07 -1.39
N GLU A 33 14.62 -21.98 -0.57
CA GLU A 33 13.48 -22.91 -0.55
C GLU A 33 12.48 -22.62 -1.67
N LEU A 34 12.49 -21.43 -2.24
CA LEU A 34 11.76 -21.05 -3.45
C LEU A 34 12.36 -21.68 -4.72
N GLY A 35 12.68 -22.98 -4.70
CA GLY A 35 12.79 -23.81 -5.90
C GLY A 35 11.49 -23.85 -6.74
N ALA A 36 10.41 -23.24 -6.23
CA ALA A 36 9.14 -22.98 -6.91
C ALA A 36 9.11 -21.68 -7.74
N LEU A 37 10.23 -20.94 -7.83
CA LEU A 37 10.31 -19.71 -8.60
C LEU A 37 10.26 -19.91 -10.12
N ASP A 38 10.59 -21.09 -10.65
CA ASP A 38 10.75 -21.25 -12.10
C ASP A 38 9.48 -20.88 -12.90
N ASP A 39 8.28 -21.10 -12.34
CA ASP A 39 7.01 -20.73 -12.97
C ASP A 39 6.57 -19.28 -12.68
N ILE A 40 6.89 -18.74 -11.49
CA ILE A 40 6.67 -17.32 -11.15
C ILE A 40 7.59 -16.40 -11.98
N VAL A 41 8.79 -16.89 -12.27
CA VAL A 41 9.81 -16.22 -13.07
C VAL A 41 9.44 -16.21 -14.56
N LYS A 42 8.77 -17.24 -15.07
CA LYS A 42 8.27 -17.30 -16.45
C LYS A 42 7.14 -16.30 -16.72
N GLU A 43 6.30 -16.00 -15.71
CA GLU A 43 5.15 -15.09 -15.87
C GLU A 43 5.55 -13.61 -15.83
N PHE A 44 6.66 -13.28 -15.17
CA PHE A 44 7.24 -11.93 -15.17
C PHE A 44 8.34 -11.80 -16.24
N LYS A 45 7.97 -11.39 -17.45
CA LYS A 45 8.94 -10.89 -18.44
C LYS A 45 9.75 -9.73 -17.82
N GLY A 46 11.01 -9.98 -17.47
CA GLY A 46 11.91 -9.00 -16.85
C GLY A 46 12.44 -9.36 -15.44
N VAL A 47 12.19 -10.58 -14.95
CA VAL A 47 12.67 -11.02 -13.62
C VAL A 47 14.16 -10.81 -13.39
N GLY A 48 15.03 -11.11 -14.36
CA GLY A 48 16.49 -11.06 -14.12
C GLY A 48 16.95 -9.72 -13.55
N SER A 49 16.51 -8.61 -14.16
CA SER A 49 16.83 -7.26 -13.69
C SER A 49 16.15 -6.90 -12.37
N GLU A 50 14.93 -7.39 -12.11
CA GLU A 50 14.22 -7.12 -10.85
C GLU A 50 14.82 -7.91 -9.68
N LEU A 51 15.22 -9.16 -9.92
CA LEU A 51 15.91 -10.01 -8.95
C LEU A 51 17.31 -9.46 -8.63
N GLU A 52 18.06 -9.03 -9.65
CA GLU A 52 19.36 -8.40 -9.47
C GLU A 52 19.25 -7.06 -8.72
N ARG A 53 18.23 -6.25 -9.06
CA ARG A 53 17.88 -5.03 -8.33
C ARG A 53 17.56 -5.32 -6.86
N LEU A 54 16.74 -6.32 -6.58
CA LEU A 54 16.41 -6.76 -5.22
C LEU A 54 17.66 -7.26 -4.48
N GLY A 55 18.54 -8.00 -5.15
CA GLY A 55 19.79 -8.50 -4.57
C GLY A 55 20.78 -7.40 -4.20
N GLN A 56 20.92 -6.37 -5.05
CA GLN A 56 21.73 -5.19 -4.73
C GLN A 56 21.09 -4.34 -3.63
N GLN A 57 19.77 -4.15 -3.70
CA GLN A 57 19.02 -3.40 -2.69
C GLN A 57 19.02 -4.10 -1.34
N ALA A 58 19.04 -5.44 -1.28
CA ALA A 58 19.15 -6.18 -0.04
C ALA A 58 20.46 -5.90 0.72
N LYS A 59 21.52 -5.48 0.03
CA LYS A 59 22.78 -5.07 0.66
C LYS A 59 22.72 -3.67 1.27
N SER A 60 21.97 -2.74 0.66
CA SER A 60 21.91 -1.33 1.07
C SER A 60 20.72 -0.99 1.96
N ASP A 61 19.57 -1.63 1.71
CA ASP A 61 18.31 -1.43 2.41
C ASP A 61 17.50 -2.76 2.42
N PRO A 62 17.84 -3.66 3.37
CA PRO A 62 17.20 -4.97 3.49
C PRO A 62 15.68 -4.87 3.71
N GLN A 63 15.23 -3.87 4.47
CA GLN A 63 13.81 -3.69 4.77
C GLN A 63 13.03 -3.35 3.49
N LYS A 64 13.54 -2.42 2.69
CA LYS A 64 12.93 -2.04 1.43
C LYS A 64 12.94 -3.19 0.42
N ALA A 65 14.03 -3.96 0.36
CA ALA A 65 14.12 -5.12 -0.55
C ALA A 65 13.06 -6.18 -0.22
N ILE A 66 12.87 -6.47 1.07
CA ILE A 66 11.84 -7.42 1.53
C ILE A 66 10.45 -6.88 1.25
N ALA A 67 10.18 -5.61 1.55
CA ALA A 67 8.88 -5.01 1.27
C ALA A 67 8.54 -5.01 -0.23
N ASP A 68 9.51 -4.72 -1.10
CA ASP A 68 9.35 -4.77 -2.56
C ASP A 68 9.08 -6.21 -3.04
N PHE A 69 9.81 -7.19 -2.51
CA PHE A 69 9.58 -8.61 -2.82
C PHE A 69 8.18 -9.06 -2.38
N MET A 70 7.78 -8.75 -1.14
CA MET A 70 6.45 -9.06 -0.61
C MET A 70 5.35 -8.41 -1.44
N ALA A 71 5.54 -7.16 -1.88
CA ALA A 71 4.63 -6.47 -2.78
C ALA A 71 4.54 -7.13 -4.17
N GLY A 72 5.62 -7.75 -4.64
CA GLY A 72 5.64 -8.52 -5.89
C GLY A 72 4.83 -9.81 -5.77
N VAL A 73 5.13 -10.63 -4.76
CA VAL A 73 4.47 -11.94 -4.58
C VAL A 73 2.99 -11.80 -4.14
N SER A 74 2.64 -10.75 -3.40
CA SER A 74 1.25 -10.50 -2.99
C SER A 74 0.31 -10.25 -4.19
N LYS A 75 0.84 -9.74 -5.32
CA LYS A 75 0.08 -9.58 -6.57
C LYS A 75 -0.31 -10.91 -7.22
N LEU A 76 0.39 -11.99 -6.93
CA LEU A 76 0.12 -13.31 -7.47
C LEU A 76 -0.90 -14.09 -6.63
N ASN A 77 -1.09 -13.70 -5.37
CA ASN A 77 -1.99 -14.40 -4.46
C ASN A 77 -3.44 -13.86 -4.58
N PRO A 78 -4.42 -14.69 -5.00
CA PRO A 78 -5.81 -14.25 -5.15
C PRO A 78 -6.46 -13.77 -3.85
N CYS A 79 -6.09 -14.36 -2.70
CA CYS A 79 -6.59 -13.91 -1.40
C CYS A 79 -6.08 -12.52 -1.06
N MET A 80 -4.81 -12.23 -1.31
CA MET A 80 -4.22 -10.90 -1.07
C MET A 80 -4.85 -9.84 -1.99
N ARG A 81 -5.11 -10.20 -3.25
CA ARG A 81 -5.81 -9.35 -4.22
C ARG A 81 -7.22 -9.00 -3.75
N ALA A 82 -7.98 -10.00 -3.30
CA ALA A 82 -9.32 -9.81 -2.76
C ALA A 82 -9.29 -9.01 -1.45
N ARG A 83 -8.31 -9.27 -0.58
CA ARG A 83 -8.13 -8.58 0.70
C ARG A 83 -7.99 -7.08 0.55
N ARG A 84 -7.32 -6.60 -0.52
CA ARG A 84 -7.19 -5.16 -0.84
C ARG A 84 -8.54 -4.45 -1.08
N CYS A 85 -9.60 -5.19 -1.43
CA CYS A 85 -10.92 -4.62 -1.70
C CYS A 85 -11.72 -4.28 -0.44
N SER A 86 -11.37 -4.90 0.69
CA SER A 86 -12.00 -4.65 1.99
C SER A 86 -11.11 -3.71 2.80
N LEU A 87 -11.41 -2.41 2.79
CA LEU A 87 -10.67 -1.46 3.59
C LEU A 87 -10.90 -1.77 5.08
N VAL A 88 -9.86 -1.59 5.89
CA VAL A 88 -9.94 -1.82 7.33
C VAL A 88 -9.70 -0.54 8.12
N PRO A 89 -10.38 -0.39 9.27
CA PRO A 89 -10.07 0.69 10.20
C PRO A 89 -8.58 0.68 10.57
N LYS A 90 -7.95 1.86 10.57
CA LYS A 90 -6.54 2.02 10.93
C LYS A 90 -6.17 1.34 12.26
N GLY A 91 -6.98 1.52 13.30
CA GLY A 91 -6.76 0.95 14.62
C GLY A 91 -6.88 -0.57 14.67
N LYS A 92 -7.48 -1.20 13.66
CA LYS A 92 -7.57 -2.65 13.50
C LYS A 92 -6.55 -3.21 12.52
N ALA A 93 -5.84 -2.37 11.77
CA ALA A 93 -4.99 -2.84 10.67
C ALA A 93 -3.87 -3.77 11.13
N ASN A 94 -3.35 -3.59 12.35
CA ASN A 94 -2.32 -4.44 12.94
C ASN A 94 -2.90 -5.63 13.74
N GLY A 95 -4.22 -5.80 13.76
CA GLY A 95 -4.88 -6.87 14.49
C GLY A 95 -4.80 -8.21 13.74
N LEU A 96 -4.29 -9.24 14.41
CA LEU A 96 -4.21 -10.61 13.87
C LEU A 96 -5.53 -11.41 14.05
N SER A 97 -6.60 -10.76 14.48
CA SER A 97 -7.92 -11.37 14.71
C SER A 97 -8.69 -11.71 13.42
N GLY A 98 -8.06 -11.63 12.25
CA GLY A 98 -8.69 -11.79 10.94
C GLY A 98 -9.48 -10.57 10.46
N GLU A 99 -9.71 -9.58 11.32
CA GLU A 99 -10.35 -8.30 10.97
C GLU A 99 -9.36 -7.24 10.46
N GLY A 100 -8.06 -7.47 10.65
CA GLY A 100 -6.97 -6.59 10.27
C GLY A 100 -6.25 -7.00 8.99
N CYS A 101 -5.11 -6.40 8.72
CA CYS A 101 -4.29 -6.79 7.58
C CYS A 101 -3.60 -8.12 7.82
N CYS A 102 -3.21 -8.78 6.73
CA CYS A 102 -2.42 -10.00 6.85
C CYS A 102 -1.10 -9.67 7.58
N PRO A 103 -0.54 -10.64 8.33
CA PRO A 103 0.73 -10.42 8.99
C PRO A 103 1.78 -9.92 7.98
N GLY A 104 2.61 -8.96 8.36
CA GLY A 104 3.55 -8.28 7.47
C GLY A 104 3.00 -7.24 6.50
N GLN A 105 1.71 -6.94 6.57
CA GLN A 105 1.15 -5.75 5.95
C GLN A 105 0.84 -4.69 7.00
N THR A 106 0.72 -3.45 6.56
CA THR A 106 0.22 -2.33 7.38
C THR A 106 -0.98 -1.67 6.73
N GLY A 107 -1.80 -1.00 7.53
CA GLY A 107 -2.89 -0.16 7.02
C GLY A 107 -2.35 1.15 6.46
N HIS A 108 -2.55 1.36 5.15
CA HIS A 108 -2.29 2.61 4.44
C HIS A 108 -3.60 3.39 4.20
N HIS A 109 -3.68 4.63 4.65
CA HIS A 109 -4.83 5.51 4.40
C HIS A 109 -4.92 5.91 2.93
N LEU A 110 -6.01 5.58 2.25
CA LEU A 110 -6.22 6.03 0.87
C LEU A 110 -6.44 7.54 0.78
N ILE A 111 -7.08 8.14 1.79
CA ILE A 111 -7.13 9.58 1.98
C ILE A 111 -6.37 9.88 3.28
N PRO A 112 -5.14 10.42 3.19
CA PRO A 112 -4.28 10.64 4.34
C PRO A 112 -4.84 11.72 5.27
N ASP A 113 -4.49 11.61 6.55
CA ASP A 113 -4.89 12.57 7.59
C ASP A 113 -4.56 14.02 7.22
N SER A 114 -3.38 14.24 6.63
CA SER A 114 -2.92 15.55 6.18
C SER A 114 -3.82 16.23 5.14
N ALA A 115 -4.68 15.47 4.44
CA ALA A 115 -5.65 16.01 3.51
C ALA A 115 -6.98 16.41 4.19
N VAL A 116 -7.37 15.70 5.26
CA VAL A 116 -8.76 15.68 5.76
C VAL A 116 -8.93 16.23 7.18
N LYS A 117 -7.90 16.19 8.03
CA LYS A 117 -7.99 16.53 9.46
C LYS A 117 -8.54 17.95 9.74
N GLU A 118 -8.26 18.89 8.84
CA GLU A 118 -8.68 20.30 8.92
C GLU A 118 -9.85 20.62 7.97
N ALA A 119 -10.39 19.65 7.24
CA ALA A 119 -11.45 19.87 6.25
C ALA A 119 -12.85 20.03 6.87
N GLY A 120 -12.99 19.82 8.19
CA GLY A 120 -14.27 19.94 8.89
C GLY A 120 -15.28 18.87 8.49
N CYS A 121 -14.81 17.64 8.25
CA CYS A 121 -15.66 16.50 7.93
C CYS A 121 -16.32 15.94 9.19
N THR A 122 -17.64 15.77 9.15
CA THR A 122 -18.43 15.36 10.31
C THR A 122 -18.07 13.94 10.75
N GLY A 123 -17.56 13.82 11.99
CA GLY A 123 -17.25 12.53 12.59
C GLY A 123 -15.98 11.85 12.06
N TYR A 124 -15.08 12.60 11.42
CA TYR A 124 -13.78 12.06 11.04
C TYR A 124 -12.99 11.61 12.29
N ASP A 125 -12.53 10.36 12.23
CA ASP A 125 -11.75 9.70 13.25
C ASP A 125 -10.62 8.95 12.53
N TYR A 126 -9.37 9.27 12.92
CA TYR A 126 -8.17 8.71 12.31
C TYR A 126 -8.07 7.20 12.51
N GLU A 127 -8.40 6.68 13.70
CA GLU A 127 -8.30 5.24 14.00
C GLU A 127 -9.39 4.42 13.31
N LYS A 128 -10.50 5.06 12.96
CA LYS A 128 -11.58 4.44 12.17
C LYS A 128 -11.41 4.64 10.66
N ALA A 129 -10.45 5.47 10.24
CA ALA A 129 -10.28 5.79 8.83
C ALA A 129 -9.93 4.55 8.00
N PRO A 130 -10.54 4.40 6.81
CA PRO A 130 -10.41 3.21 6.00
C PRO A 130 -9.01 3.15 5.38
N THR A 131 -8.34 2.02 5.62
CA THR A 131 -7.00 1.74 5.12
C THR A 131 -6.99 0.53 4.20
N VAL A 132 -6.14 0.56 3.17
CA VAL A 132 -5.82 -0.63 2.38
C VAL A 132 -4.62 -1.33 3.02
N CYS A 133 -4.63 -2.67 3.01
CA CYS A 133 -3.48 -3.45 3.44
C CYS A 133 -2.38 -3.40 2.39
N ALA A 134 -1.21 -2.95 2.82
CA ALA A 134 -0.08 -2.68 1.96
C ALA A 134 1.21 -3.25 2.56
N GLU A 135 2.11 -3.73 1.69
CA GLU A 135 3.43 -4.21 2.08
C GLU A 135 4.38 -3.04 2.36
N GLY A 136 5.15 -3.14 3.45
CA GLY A 136 6.02 -2.07 3.96
C GLY A 136 5.40 -1.33 5.15
N THR A 137 6.23 -0.59 5.89
CA THR A 137 5.87 0.02 7.19
C THR A 137 5.66 1.54 7.15
N GLY A 138 5.82 2.18 5.99
CA GLY A 138 5.60 3.61 5.87
C GLY A 138 6.02 4.20 4.53
N ASN A 139 6.30 5.50 4.55
CA ASN A 139 6.41 6.35 3.36
C ASN A 139 7.71 6.18 2.55
N SER A 140 8.70 5.50 3.12
CA SER A 140 10.05 5.37 2.53
C SER A 140 10.70 3.99 2.72
N HIS A 141 9.93 2.98 3.17
CA HIS A 141 10.44 1.63 3.48
C HIS A 141 10.06 0.59 2.42
N GLY A 142 9.77 1.02 1.20
CA GLY A 142 9.48 0.15 0.06
C GLY A 142 8.09 -0.46 0.07
N GLY A 143 7.91 -1.41 -0.83
CA GLY A 143 6.67 -2.14 -1.01
C GLY A 143 5.54 -1.28 -1.57
N SER A 144 4.33 -1.83 -1.49
CA SER A 144 3.15 -1.13 -2.00
C SER A 144 2.73 0.06 -1.14
N HIS A 145 3.12 0.09 0.14
CA HIS A 145 2.81 1.21 1.03
C HIS A 145 3.48 2.50 0.53
N GLN A 146 4.80 2.46 0.31
CA GLN A 146 5.52 3.58 -0.29
C GLN A 146 4.96 3.92 -1.68
N ARG A 147 4.67 2.90 -2.51
CA ARG A 147 4.14 3.11 -3.85
C ARG A 147 2.82 3.88 -3.87
N LEU A 148 1.91 3.63 -2.92
CA LEU A 148 0.65 4.37 -2.82
C LEU A 148 0.89 5.86 -2.53
N HIS A 149 1.80 6.17 -1.60
CA HIS A 149 2.21 7.55 -1.35
C HIS A 149 2.83 8.21 -2.57
N ASP A 150 3.77 7.52 -3.25
CA ASP A 150 4.44 8.05 -4.44
C ASP A 150 3.45 8.37 -5.56
N VAL A 151 2.46 7.49 -5.79
CA VAL A 151 1.44 7.70 -6.81
C VAL A 151 0.52 8.85 -6.44
N LEU A 152 0.07 8.90 -5.18
CA LEU A 152 -0.80 9.98 -4.72
C LEU A 152 -0.07 11.34 -4.75
N GLU A 153 1.21 11.38 -4.37
CA GLU A 153 2.08 12.55 -4.48
C GLU A 153 2.19 13.04 -5.93
N ARG A 154 2.49 12.16 -6.89
CA ARG A 154 2.51 12.54 -8.32
C ARG A 154 1.18 13.12 -8.77
N ARG A 155 0.06 12.57 -8.31
CA ARG A 155 -1.29 13.03 -8.64
C ARG A 155 -1.62 14.38 -8.02
N MET A 156 -1.28 14.61 -6.76
CA MET A 156 -1.46 15.89 -6.08
C MET A 156 -0.58 16.97 -6.69
N ASN A 157 0.68 16.67 -6.98
CA ASN A 157 1.60 17.60 -7.62
C ASN A 157 1.12 17.98 -9.02
N LYS A 158 0.57 17.02 -9.79
CA LYS A 158 -0.06 17.32 -11.08
C LYS A 158 -1.29 18.21 -10.90
N TYR A 159 -2.17 17.91 -9.95
CA TYR A 159 -3.33 18.75 -9.67
C TYR A 159 -2.93 20.20 -9.33
N ILE A 160 -1.94 20.37 -8.45
CA ILE A 160 -1.43 21.69 -8.04
C ILE A 160 -0.92 22.47 -9.26
N ARG A 161 -0.12 21.85 -10.13
CA ARG A 161 0.40 22.50 -11.35
C ARG A 161 -0.72 22.87 -12.34
N ASP A 162 -1.65 21.96 -12.58
CA ASP A 162 -2.68 22.15 -13.60
C ASP A 162 -3.74 23.19 -13.16
N ASN A 163 -4.01 23.29 -11.85
CA ASN A 163 -5.09 24.13 -11.30
C ASN A 163 -4.58 25.35 -10.52
N ARG A 164 -3.26 25.48 -10.31
CA ARG A 164 -2.63 26.49 -9.45
C ARG A 164 -3.28 26.56 -8.06
N SER A 165 -3.63 25.40 -7.51
CA SER A 165 -4.36 25.29 -6.25
C SER A 165 -3.88 24.11 -5.41
N THR A 166 -3.71 24.33 -4.11
CA THR A 166 -3.46 23.29 -3.11
C THR A 166 -4.74 22.77 -2.46
N ALA A 167 -5.90 23.18 -2.98
CA ALA A 167 -7.22 22.85 -2.48
C ALA A 167 -8.07 22.18 -3.58
N LEU A 168 -8.75 21.09 -3.23
CA LEU A 168 -9.64 20.35 -4.13
C LEU A 168 -10.86 19.81 -3.40
N SER A 169 -11.96 19.59 -4.12
CA SER A 169 -13.16 19.01 -3.52
C SER A 169 -12.90 17.59 -3.01
N TYR A 170 -13.64 17.15 -2.00
CA TYR A 170 -13.59 15.77 -1.52
C TYR A 170 -13.80 14.75 -2.65
N ALA A 171 -14.75 15.02 -3.55
CA ALA A 171 -15.06 14.14 -4.67
C ALA A 171 -13.86 13.97 -5.61
N GLU A 172 -13.14 15.06 -5.90
CA GLU A 172 -11.92 15.01 -6.71
C GLU A 172 -10.77 14.34 -5.96
N TYR A 173 -10.56 14.67 -4.69
CA TYR A 173 -9.53 14.02 -3.87
C TYR A 173 -9.73 12.50 -3.84
N ARG A 174 -10.96 12.07 -3.54
CA ARG A 174 -11.36 10.66 -3.53
C ARG A 174 -11.07 9.99 -4.88
N LYS A 175 -11.34 10.68 -6.00
CA LYS A 175 -10.98 10.17 -7.33
C LYS A 175 -9.47 9.96 -7.47
N HIS A 176 -8.64 10.90 -7.02
CA HIS A 176 -7.18 10.75 -7.05
C HIS A 176 -6.67 9.63 -6.14
N ALA A 177 -7.23 9.49 -4.94
CA ALA A 177 -6.94 8.40 -4.02
C ALA A 177 -7.29 7.03 -4.63
N MET A 178 -8.49 6.89 -5.21
CA MET A 178 -8.90 5.67 -5.91
C MET A 178 -8.00 5.38 -7.12
N MET A 179 -7.61 6.39 -7.89
CA MET A 179 -6.66 6.19 -8.99
C MET A 179 -5.28 5.73 -8.48
N ALA A 180 -4.81 6.25 -7.34
CA ALA A 180 -3.57 5.78 -6.71
C ALA A 180 -3.66 4.32 -6.27
N PHE A 181 -4.80 3.92 -5.71
CA PHE A 181 -5.10 2.52 -5.41
C PHE A 181 -5.01 1.64 -6.67
N TYR A 182 -5.73 1.98 -7.74
CA TYR A 182 -5.77 1.14 -8.95
C TYR A 182 -4.46 1.10 -9.74
N GLU A 183 -3.65 2.16 -9.67
CA GLU A 183 -2.31 2.18 -10.27
C GLU A 183 -1.32 1.33 -9.45
N THR A 184 -1.52 1.23 -8.14
CA THR A 184 -0.67 0.42 -7.27
C THR A 184 -1.06 -1.06 -7.28
N PHE A 185 -2.38 -1.33 -7.36
CA PHE A 185 -2.98 -2.66 -7.29
C PHE A 185 -3.90 -2.97 -8.49
N PRO A 186 -3.41 -2.89 -9.75
CA PRO A 186 -4.24 -3.13 -10.93
C PRO A 186 -4.86 -4.53 -10.96
N GLU A 187 -4.18 -5.51 -10.35
CA GLU A 187 -4.62 -6.90 -10.26
C GLU A 187 -5.75 -7.13 -9.24
N SER A 188 -6.01 -6.19 -8.33
CA SER A 188 -7.04 -6.35 -7.28
C SER A 188 -8.46 -6.48 -7.84
N ARG A 189 -8.73 -5.86 -9.01
CA ARG A 189 -10.04 -5.85 -9.68
C ARG A 189 -11.20 -5.42 -8.77
N CYS A 190 -10.92 -4.67 -7.71
CA CYS A 190 -11.96 -4.20 -6.78
C CYS A 190 -12.99 -3.33 -7.49
N SER A 191 -14.27 -3.49 -7.15
CA SER A 191 -15.34 -2.64 -7.67
C SER A 191 -15.09 -1.18 -7.28
N ARG A 192 -15.10 -0.29 -8.29
CA ARG A 192 -14.97 1.16 -8.09
C ARG A 192 -16.06 1.70 -7.17
N GLN A 193 -17.28 1.20 -7.34
CA GLN A 193 -18.42 1.62 -6.53
C GLN A 193 -18.25 1.17 -5.07
N CYS A 194 -17.77 -0.05 -4.83
CA CYS A 194 -17.53 -0.54 -3.47
C CYS A 194 -16.41 0.23 -2.77
N LEU A 195 -15.30 0.52 -3.47
CA LEU A 195 -14.21 1.29 -2.89
C LEU A 195 -14.66 2.73 -2.58
N GLN A 196 -15.40 3.35 -3.51
CA GLN A 196 -15.98 4.67 -3.30
C GLN A 196 -16.94 4.68 -2.10
N ALA A 197 -17.86 3.71 -2.01
CA ALA A 197 -18.83 3.63 -0.93
C ALA A 197 -18.17 3.48 0.45
N GLN A 198 -17.09 2.68 0.55
CA GLN A 198 -16.33 2.55 1.80
C GLN A 198 -15.70 3.89 2.24
N LEU A 199 -15.14 4.66 1.29
CA LEU A 199 -14.59 5.98 1.57
C LEU A 199 -15.70 6.96 1.98
N ASP A 200 -16.79 7.03 1.20
CA ASP A 200 -17.90 7.96 1.44
C ASP A 200 -18.59 7.71 2.79
N SER A 201 -18.79 6.44 3.13
CA SER A 201 -19.40 6.01 4.39
C SER A 201 -18.62 6.48 5.62
N HIS A 202 -17.28 6.48 5.55
CA HIS A 202 -16.45 6.93 6.66
C HIS A 202 -16.30 8.46 6.68
N TYR A 203 -15.81 9.02 5.57
CA TYR A 203 -15.36 10.40 5.56
C TYR A 203 -16.52 11.39 5.64
N LYS A 204 -17.68 11.09 5.04
CA LYS A 204 -18.88 11.97 5.06
C LYS A 204 -18.55 13.44 4.70
N CYS A 205 -17.53 13.64 3.87
CA CYS A 205 -16.95 14.94 3.52
C CYS A 205 -17.61 15.57 2.28
N SER A 206 -18.85 15.21 1.93
CA SER A 206 -19.48 15.74 0.73
C SER A 206 -19.57 17.28 0.81
N GLY A 207 -19.20 17.96 -0.28
CA GLY A 207 -19.14 19.43 -0.34
C GLY A 207 -17.99 20.08 0.43
N LYS A 208 -17.07 19.31 1.03
CA LYS A 208 -15.88 19.83 1.71
C LYS A 208 -14.69 19.94 0.76
N THR A 209 -13.79 20.85 1.12
CA THR A 209 -12.51 21.07 0.44
C THR A 209 -11.39 20.44 1.25
N LEU A 210 -10.54 19.66 0.60
CA LEU A 210 -9.39 18.98 1.17
C LEU A 210 -8.10 19.65 0.70
N LYS A 211 -7.01 19.44 1.46
CA LYS A 211 -5.67 19.84 1.03
C LYS A 211 -5.12 18.81 0.05
N ALA A 212 -4.41 19.25 -0.98
CA ALA A 212 -3.67 18.42 -1.94
C ALA A 212 -2.41 17.79 -1.32
N ALA A 213 -2.54 17.18 -0.14
CA ALA A 213 -1.48 16.48 0.57
C ALA A 213 -1.47 15.00 0.18
N SER A 214 -0.31 14.36 0.11
CA SER A 214 -0.18 12.92 -0.22
C SER A 214 0.07 12.03 0.99
N GLY A 215 0.19 12.61 2.18
CA GLY A 215 0.70 11.93 3.37
C GLY A 215 2.21 11.71 3.36
N LYS A 216 2.90 12.06 2.27
CA LYS A 216 4.35 12.04 2.12
C LYS A 216 4.88 13.48 2.04
N GLY A 217 5.73 13.85 3.00
CA GLY A 217 6.34 15.18 3.05
C GLY A 217 5.33 16.33 3.22
N ALA A 218 5.82 17.57 3.06
CA ALA A 218 5.00 18.77 3.07
C ALA A 218 4.28 18.94 1.71
N THR A 219 3.06 19.44 1.73
CA THR A 219 2.33 19.81 0.50
C THR A 219 3.14 20.86 -0.28
N PRO A 220 3.41 20.66 -1.59
CA PRO A 220 4.09 21.66 -2.39
C PRO A 220 3.32 22.98 -2.40
N LYS A 221 4.06 24.08 -2.43
CA LYS A 221 3.47 25.43 -2.57
C LYS A 221 3.06 25.65 -4.03
N VAL A 222 2.05 26.50 -4.25
CA VAL A 222 1.78 27.03 -5.58
C VAL A 222 2.93 27.98 -5.92
N GLU A 223 3.68 27.68 -6.98
CA GLU A 223 4.64 28.63 -7.55
C GLU A 223 3.86 29.67 -8.37
N GLU A 224 4.12 30.95 -8.14
CA GLU A 224 3.45 32.09 -8.80
C GLU A 224 3.81 32.23 -10.28
#